data_AF-A0A151AIB5-F1
#
_entry.id   AF-A0A151AIB5-F1
#
_cell.length_a   1.000
_cell.length_b   1.000
_cell.length_c   1.000
_cell.angle_alpha   90.00
_cell.angle_beta   90.00
_cell.angle_gamma   90.00
#
_symmetry.space_group_name_H-M   'P 1'
#
loop_
_entity.id
_entity.type
_entity.pdbx_description
1 polymer ?
#
loop_
_entity_poly.entity_id
_entity_poly.type
_entity_poly.pdbx_seq_one_letter_code
_entity_poly.pdbx_strand_id
1 'polypeptide(L)'
;MIWEVFRQAKPGKYHTHCGNVHAPDREMAKLFAQIQHGRRMQTNSLWVVPQEEVSEVDSDEATFGGSTDKAYRWAMTYNRVDASFAAEVEQSEDEQREAAKAREEL
;
A
#
# COMPACT_ATOMS: atom_id res chain seq x y z
N MET A 1 35.10 -0.45 4.56
CA MET A 1 33.76 0.16 4.54
C MET A 1 32.74 -0.96 4.52
N ILE A 2 31.66 -0.81 5.29
CA ILE A 2 30.58 -1.79 5.38
C ILE A 2 29.51 -1.45 4.34
N TRP A 3 28.99 -2.49 3.68
CA TRP A 3 27.94 -2.38 2.67
C TRP A 3 26.80 -3.32 3.02
N GLU A 4 25.58 -2.79 3.08
CA GLU A 4 24.37 -3.56 3.30
C GLU A 4 23.93 -4.22 1.99
N VAL A 5 23.52 -5.48 2.07
CA VAL A 5 23.16 -6.31 0.92
C VAL A 5 21.71 -6.75 1.00
N PHE A 6 20.96 -6.50 -0.07
CA PHE A 6 19.56 -6.93 -0.20
C PHE A 6 19.42 -7.88 -1.37
N ARG A 7 18.72 -8.99 -1.16
CA ARG A 7 18.53 -10.05 -2.17
C ARG A 7 17.07 -10.18 -2.56
N GLN A 8 16.85 -10.27 -3.87
CA GLN A 8 15.60 -10.70 -4.46
C GLN A 8 15.75 -12.14 -4.96
N ALA A 9 14.93 -13.06 -4.46
CA ALA A 9 15.01 -14.48 -4.83
C ALA A 9 14.38 -14.79 -6.20
N LYS A 10 13.29 -14.09 -6.56
CA LYS A 10 12.53 -14.29 -7.81
C LYS A 10 12.13 -12.94 -8.41
N PRO A 11 12.02 -12.82 -9.74
CA PRO A 11 11.57 -11.59 -10.38
C PRO A 11 10.18 -11.20 -9.87
N GLY A 12 9.97 -9.90 -9.63
CA GLY A 12 8.71 -9.35 -9.11
C GLY A 12 8.50 -9.52 -7.60
N LYS A 13 9.45 -10.10 -6.86
CA LYS A 13 9.44 -10.10 -5.39
C LYS A 13 10.23 -8.91 -4.83
N TYR A 14 10.05 -8.59 -3.56
CA TYR A 14 10.83 -7.55 -2.90
C TYR A 14 12.27 -8.01 -2.66
N HIS A 15 13.19 -7.05 -2.64
CA HIS A 15 14.53 -7.26 -2.10
C HIS A 15 14.45 -7.27 -0.58
N THR A 16 15.02 -8.29 0.05
CA THR A 16 15.08 -8.42 1.51
C THR A 16 16.53 -8.34 1.95
N HIS A 17 16.78 -7.63 3.06
CA HIS A 17 18.11 -7.58 3.66
C HIS A 17 18.60 -9.00 3.98
N CYS A 18 19.84 -9.31 3.60
CA CYS A 18 20.42 -10.64 3.80
C CYS A 18 21.79 -10.63 4.47
N GLY A 19 22.23 -9.48 4.98
CA GLY A 19 23.52 -9.28 5.63
C GLY A 19 24.33 -8.14 5.02
N ASN A 20 25.61 -8.09 5.37
CA ASN A 20 26.54 -7.07 4.92
C ASN A 20 27.85 -7.69 4.40
N VAL A 21 28.62 -6.87 3.67
CA VAL A 21 29.97 -7.21 3.21
C VAL A 21 30.92 -6.06 3.51
N HIS A 22 32.21 -6.38 3.72
CA HIS A 22 33.25 -5.38 3.85
C HIS A 22 34.03 -5.25 2.54
N ALA A 23 34.04 -4.06 1.94
CA ALA A 23 34.71 -3.79 0.67
C ALA A 23 35.29 -2.36 0.64
N PRO A 24 36.33 -2.11 -0.18
CA PRO A 24 36.90 -0.78 -0.33
C PRO A 24 36.06 0.14 -1.24
N ASP A 25 35.35 -0.41 -2.21
CA ASP A 25 34.55 0.34 -3.20
C ASP A 25 33.31 -0.45 -3.64
N ARG A 26 32.48 0.19 -4.46
CA ARG A 26 31.20 -0.36 -4.94
C ARG A 26 31.36 -1.60 -5.82
N GLU A 27 32.39 -1.65 -6.66
CA GLU A 27 32.59 -2.77 -7.59
C GLU A 27 33.03 -4.02 -6.83
N MET A 28 33.95 -3.87 -5.88
CA MET A 28 34.33 -4.94 -4.96
C MET A 28 33.16 -5.37 -4.06
N ALA A 29 32.34 -4.43 -3.59
CA ALA A 29 31.16 -4.76 -2.80
C ALA A 29 30.16 -5.64 -3.58
N LYS A 30 29.91 -5.34 -4.86
CA LYS A 30 29.07 -6.18 -5.74
C LYS A 30 29.66 -7.57 -5.92
N LEU A 31 30.98 -7.69 -6.11
CA LEU A 31 31.65 -8.97 -6.27
C LEU A 31 31.51 -9.82 -4.99
N PHE A 32 31.79 -9.24 -3.83
CA PHE A 32 31.69 -9.94 -2.55
C PHE A 32 30.24 -10.33 -2.22
N ALA A 33 29.27 -9.45 -2.50
CA ALA A 33 27.86 -9.77 -2.33
C ALA A 33 27.42 -10.97 -3.19
N GLN A 34 27.87 -11.05 -4.44
CA GLN A 34 27.60 -12.21 -5.30
C GLN A 34 28.19 -13.51 -4.74
N ILE A 35 29.43 -13.45 -4.25
CA ILE A 35 30.14 -14.63 -3.71
C ILE A 35 29.50 -15.11 -2.41
N GLN A 36 29.22 -14.20 -1.48
CA GLN A 36 28.78 -14.51 -0.13
C GLN A 36 27.26 -14.75 -0.02
N HIS A 37 26.45 -13.99 -0.75
CA HIS A 37 24.98 -14.04 -0.64
C HIS A 37 24.26 -14.60 -1.88
N GLY A 38 24.95 -14.69 -3.03
CA GLY A 38 24.36 -15.13 -4.31
C GLY A 38 24.61 -16.59 -4.70
N ARG A 39 25.74 -17.20 -4.29
CA ARG A 39 26.22 -18.47 -4.86
C ARG A 39 25.41 -19.73 -4.54
N ARG A 40 24.79 -19.83 -3.36
CA ARG A 40 24.12 -21.06 -2.88
C ARG A 40 22.61 -20.92 -2.68
N MET A 41 22.06 -19.75 -2.94
CA MET A 41 20.63 -19.45 -2.82
C MET A 41 20.06 -19.03 -4.16
N GLN A 42 18.77 -19.29 -4.39
CA GLN A 42 18.05 -18.67 -5.51
C GLN A 42 18.17 -17.15 -5.41
N THR A 43 18.79 -16.55 -6.42
CA THR A 43 19.11 -15.12 -6.48
C THR A 43 18.80 -14.60 -7.88
N ASN A 44 17.83 -13.70 -7.97
CA ASN A 44 17.47 -13.00 -9.19
C ASN A 44 18.21 -11.65 -9.29
N SER A 45 18.32 -10.93 -8.17
CA SER A 45 18.96 -9.61 -8.12
C SER A 45 19.54 -9.34 -6.73
N LEU A 46 20.61 -8.55 -6.69
CA LEU A 46 21.25 -8.04 -5.47
C LEU A 46 21.33 -6.51 -5.54
N TRP A 47 20.98 -5.86 -4.44
CA TRP A 47 21.31 -4.46 -4.21
C TRP A 47 22.40 -4.37 -3.15
N VAL A 48 23.30 -3.40 -3.34
CA VAL A 48 24.44 -3.16 -2.46
C VAL A 48 24.55 -1.66 -2.24
N VAL A 49 24.50 -1.24 -0.98
CA VAL A 49 24.44 0.16 -0.56
C VAL A 49 25.46 0.38 0.56
N PRO A 50 26.22 1.49 0.58
CA PRO A 50 27.07 1.81 1.72
C PRO A 50 26.23 1.90 2.99
N GLN A 51 26.74 1.39 4.11
CA GLN A 51 25.99 1.42 5.38
C GLN A 51 25.65 2.85 5.82
N GLU A 52 26.55 3.81 5.57
CA GLU A 52 26.38 5.22 5.91
C GLU A 52 25.24 5.92 5.15
N GLU A 53 24.79 5.35 4.02
CA GLU A 53 23.69 5.88 3.20
C GLU A 53 22.32 5.33 3.63
N VAL A 54 22.28 4.42 4.61
CA VAL A 54 21.03 3.87 5.16
C VAL A 54 20.68 4.64 6.42
N SER A 55 19.57 5.37 6.39
CA SER A 55 19.03 6.08 7.55
C SER A 55 17.79 5.37 8.09
N GLU A 56 17.68 5.33 9.42
CA GLU A 56 16.49 4.85 10.11
C GLU A 56 15.50 6.00 10.29
N VAL A 57 14.22 5.68 10.18
CA VAL A 57 13.12 6.53 10.63
C VAL A 57 12.29 5.65 11.54
N ASP A 58 12.15 6.04 12.80
CA ASP A 58 11.43 5.28 13.82
C ASP A 58 10.07 5.91 14.13
N SER A 59 9.31 5.27 15.03
CA SER A 59 7.98 5.72 15.41
C SER A 59 7.98 6.93 16.35
N ASP A 60 9.13 7.23 16.94
CA ASP A 60 9.31 8.37 17.84
C ASP A 60 9.51 9.65 17.01
N GLU A 61 10.15 9.54 15.84
CA GLU A 61 10.39 10.62 14.89
C GLU A 61 9.26 10.80 13.86
N ALA A 62 8.57 9.73 13.48
CA ALA A 62 7.53 9.79 12.46
C ALA A 62 6.26 9.03 12.84
N THR A 63 5.10 9.64 12.60
CA THR A 63 3.81 8.96 12.67
C THR A 63 3.58 8.15 11.39
N PHE A 64 3.76 6.83 11.47
CA PHE A 64 3.47 5.94 10.36
C PHE A 64 1.99 5.60 10.27
N GLY A 65 1.36 6.06 9.19
CA GLY A 65 -0.02 5.72 8.87
C GLY A 65 -1.05 6.60 9.58
N GLY A 66 -2.03 7.07 8.81
CA GLY A 66 -3.35 7.36 9.31
C GLY A 66 -4.21 6.11 9.16
N SER A 67 -5.03 5.80 10.16
CA SER A 67 -6.23 4.99 9.96
C SER A 67 -7.02 5.63 8.82
N THR A 68 -6.80 5.20 7.57
CA THR A 68 -7.73 5.57 6.51
C THR A 68 -9.01 4.89 6.93
N ASP A 69 -9.97 5.68 7.39
CA ASP A 69 -11.29 5.15 7.66
C ASP A 69 -11.82 4.62 6.33
N LYS A 70 -11.75 3.30 6.19
CA LYS A 70 -12.21 2.58 5.01
C LYS A 70 -13.72 2.39 5.09
N ALA A 71 -14.43 3.13 5.95
CA ALA A 71 -15.89 3.23 6.03
C ALA A 71 -16.55 3.27 4.65
N TYR A 72 -15.96 3.97 3.67
CA TYR A 72 -16.42 4.03 2.29
C TYR A 72 -16.46 2.68 1.54
N ARG A 73 -15.75 1.65 2.03
CA ARG A 73 -15.72 0.28 1.49
C ARG A 73 -16.84 -0.61 2.03
N TRP A 74 -17.54 -0.19 3.08
CA TRP A 74 -18.66 -0.92 3.66
C TRP A 74 -19.99 -0.27 3.26
N ALA A 75 -20.87 -1.04 2.61
CA ALA A 75 -22.18 -0.57 2.17
C ALA A 75 -23.05 0.00 3.33
N MET A 76 -22.89 -0.52 4.54
CA MET A 76 -23.64 -0.08 5.74
C MET A 76 -23.36 1.37 6.14
N THR A 77 -22.25 1.96 5.71
CA THR A 77 -21.89 3.36 6.04
C THR A 77 -22.80 4.36 5.31
N TYR A 78 -23.34 4.01 4.14
CA TYR A 78 -24.32 4.84 3.42
C TYR A 78 -25.70 4.86 4.08
N ASN A 79 -25.98 3.96 5.04
CA ASN A 79 -27.27 3.95 5.75
C ASN A 79 -27.39 5.09 6.78
N ARG A 80 -26.31 5.85 6.98
CA ARG A 80 -26.29 7.04 7.84
C ARG A 80 -26.49 8.34 7.06
N VAL A 81 -26.93 8.26 5.80
CA VAL A 81 -27.45 9.42 5.08
C VAL A 81 -28.72 9.86 5.81
N ASP A 82 -28.71 11.15 6.12
CA ASP A 82 -29.66 11.90 6.92
C ASP A 82 -31.14 11.48 6.71
N ALA A 83 -31.92 11.46 7.79
CA ALA A 83 -33.34 11.14 7.74
C ALA A 83 -34.14 12.07 6.80
N SER A 84 -33.56 13.22 6.39
CA SER A 84 -34.11 14.07 5.33
C SER A 84 -34.26 13.35 3.99
N PHE A 85 -33.38 12.40 3.66
CA PHE A 85 -33.44 11.66 2.40
C PHE A 85 -34.66 10.72 2.35
N ALA A 86 -35.10 10.20 3.50
CA ALA A 86 -36.31 9.38 3.57
C ALA A 86 -37.58 10.19 3.26
N ALA A 87 -37.68 11.42 3.77
CA ALA A 87 -38.82 12.30 3.50
C ALA A 87 -38.84 12.83 2.06
N GLU A 88 -37.67 13.06 1.46
CA GLU A 88 -37.53 13.51 0.07
C GLU A 88 -37.89 12.39 -0.93
N VAL A 89 -37.57 11.15 -0.60
CA VAL A 89 -37.99 9.97 -1.37
C VAL A 89 -39.50 9.74 -1.25
N GLU A 90 -40.07 9.85 -0.05
CA GLU A 90 -41.51 9.68 0.18
C GLU A 90 -42.33 10.76 -0.57
N GLN A 91 -41.90 12.03 -0.54
CA GLN A 91 -42.54 13.10 -1.33
C GLN A 91 -42.48 12.86 -2.84
N SER A 92 -41.34 12.36 -3.35
CA SER A 92 -41.19 12.04 -4.77
C SER A 92 -42.08 10.86 -5.19
N GLU A 93 -42.24 9.85 -4.33
CA GLU A 93 -43.13 8.71 -4.59
C GLU A 93 -44.60 9.11 -4.60
N ASP A 94 -45.04 9.98 -3.68
CA ASP A 94 -46.40 10.51 -3.64
C ASP A 94 -46.72 11.39 -4.86
N GLU A 95 -45.80 12.27 -5.26
CA GLU A 95 -45.95 13.07 -6.48
C GLU A 95 -46.04 12.19 -7.74
N GLN A 96 -45.22 11.13 -7.83
CA GLN A 96 -45.27 10.19 -8.96
C GLN A 96 -46.56 9.37 -8.96
N ARG A 97 -47.09 9.01 -7.78
CA ARG A 97 -48.33 8.26 -7.63
C ARG A 97 -49.56 9.10 -8.00
N GLU A 98 -49.59 10.37 -7.58
CA GLU A 98 -50.64 11.31 -7.97
C GLU A 98 -50.56 11.64 -9.48
N ALA A 99 -49.35 11.80 -10.03
CA ALA A 99 -49.17 11.98 -11.47
C ALA A 99 -49.59 10.74 -12.28
N ALA A 100 -49.39 9.52 -11.74
CA ALA A 100 -49.85 8.28 -12.36
C ALA A 100 -51.38 8.18 -12.36
N LYS A 101 -52.04 8.48 -11.23
CA LYS A 101 -53.51 8.52 -11.15
C LYS A 101 -54.12 9.57 -12.09
N ALA A 102 -53.54 10.77 -12.14
CA ALA A 102 -54.01 11.83 -13.04
C ALA A 102 -53.85 11.48 -14.53
N ARG A 103 -52.90 10.59 -14.88
CA ARG A 103 -52.76 10.03 -16.23
C ARG A 103 -53.75 8.90 -16.53
N GLU A 104 -54.27 8.22 -15.51
CA GLU A 104 -55.22 7.12 -15.65
C GLU A 104 -56.68 7.61 -15.75
N GLU A 105 -56.96 8.83 -15.30
CA GLU A 105 -58.27 9.50 -15.35
C GLU A 105 -58.53 10.30 -16.65
N LEU A 106 -57.65 10.18 -17.65
CA LEU A 106 -57.75 10.75 -19.01
C LEU A 106 -58.03 9.65 -20.06
#